data_AF-A0A5N1L078-F1
#
_entry.id   AF-A0A5N1L078-F1
#
_cell.length_a   1.000
_cell.length_b   1.000
_cell.length_c   1.000
_cell.angle_alpha   90.00
_cell.angle_beta   90.00
_cell.angle_gamma   90.00
#
_symmetry.space_group_name_H-M   'P 1'
#
loop_
_entity.id
_entity.type
_entity.pdbx_description
1 polymer ?
#
loop_
_entity_poly.entity_id
_entity_poly.type
_entity_poly.pdbx_seq_one_letter_code
_entity_poly.pdbx_strand_id
1 'polypeptide(L)' 'MSATGAVKNLLKGILILFFGQIVGGVIAGILTGFGVIPFDLAMNPAGQLIFSIVGISIILGVYSKVSG' A
#
# COMPACT_ATOMS: atom_id res chain seq x y z
N MET A 1 -25.48 -13.59 2.94
CA MET A 1 -24.72 -12.75 1.97
C MET A 1 -24.70 -13.47 0.64
N SER A 2 -25.12 -12.84 -0.46
CA SER A 2 -24.98 -13.43 -1.80
C SER A 2 -23.50 -13.71 -2.10
N ALA A 3 -23.18 -14.86 -2.70
CA ALA A 3 -21.80 -15.23 -3.08
C ALA A 3 -21.13 -14.12 -3.92
N THR A 4 -21.89 -13.40 -4.73
CA THR A 4 -21.45 -12.25 -5.53
C THR A 4 -20.97 -11.08 -4.67
N GLY A 5 -21.59 -10.85 -3.50
CA GLY A 5 -21.19 -9.79 -2.57
C GLY A 5 -19.85 -10.08 -1.88
N ALA A 6 -19.59 -11.34 -1.54
CA ALA A 6 -18.33 -11.76 -0.93
C ALA A 6 -17.16 -11.64 -1.93
N VAL A 7 -17.36 -12.09 -3.18
CA VAL A 7 -16.35 -11.96 -4.24
C VAL A 7 -16.02 -10.50 -4.55
N LYS A 8 -17.03 -9.63 -4.60
CA LYS A 8 -16.82 -8.18 -4.81
C LYS A 8 -15.98 -7.55 -3.70
N ASN A 9 -16.25 -7.91 -2.44
CA ASN A 9 -15.49 -7.39 -1.30
C ASN A 9 -14.06 -7.94 -1.28
N LEU A 10 -13.86 -9.21 -1.64
CA LEU A 10 -12.54 -9.81 -1.78
C LEU A 10 -11.71 -9.09 -2.86
N LEU A 11 -12.27 -8.88 -4.06
CA LEU A 11 -11.59 -8.19 -5.14
C LEU A 11 -11.19 -6.76 -4.74
N LYS A 12 -12.09 -6.03 -4.06
CA LYS A 12 -11.77 -4.70 -3.52
C LYS A 12 -10.60 -4.75 -2.53
N GLY A 13 -10.61 -5.71 -1.61
CA GLY A 13 -9.51 -5.91 -0.66
C GLY A 13 -8.18 -6.19 -1.36
N ILE A 14 -8.17 -7.09 -2.34
CA ILE A 14 -6.97 -7.41 -3.13
C ILE A 14 -6.44 -6.18 -3.86
N LEU A 15 -7.32 -5.38 -4.48
CA LEU A 15 -6.91 -4.16 -5.17
C LEU A 15 -6.28 -3.14 -4.22
N ILE A 16 -6.86 -2.94 -3.03
CA ILE A 16 -6.29 -2.04 -2.02
C ILE A 16 -4.88 -2.51 -1.61
N LEU A 17 -4.70 -3.81 -1.38
CA LEU A 17 -3.40 -4.37 -1.03
C LEU A 17 -2.39 -4.20 -2.17
N PHE A 18 -2.79 -4.50 -3.41
CA PHE A 18 -1.94 -4.39 -4.59
C PHE A 18 -1.47 -2.95 -4.83
N PHE A 19 -2.39 -1.98 -4.85
CA PHE A 19 -2.03 -0.57 -5.00
C PHE A 19 -1.25 -0.05 -3.79
N GLY A 20 -1.54 -0.56 -2.59
CA GLY A 20 -0.77 -0.23 -1.39
C GLY A 20 0.70 -0.61 -1.50
N GLN A 21 1.02 -1.78 -2.06
CA GLN A 21 2.41 -2.17 -2.32
C GLN A 21 3.12 -1.24 -3.32
N ILE A 22 2.42 -0.88 -4.41
CA ILE A 22 2.98 0.01 -5.44
C ILE A 22 3.30 1.38 -4.84
N VAL A 23 2.33 1.99 -4.13
CA VAL A 23 2.53 3.30 -3.50
C VAL A 23 3.62 3.23 -2.44
N GLY A 24 3.67 2.16 -1.64
CA GLY A 24 4.74 1.93 -0.67
C GLY A 24 6.12 1.91 -1.33
N GLY A 25 6.28 1.15 -2.41
CA GLY A 25 7.53 1.08 -3.17
C GLY A 25 7.95 2.43 -3.76
N VAL A 26 7.00 3.21 -4.27
CA VAL A 26 7.28 4.58 -4.79
C VAL A 26 7.79 5.48 -3.66
N ILE A 27 7.15 5.44 -2.49
CA ILE A 27 7.57 6.24 -1.33
C ILE A 27 8.96 5.82 -0.86
N ALA A 28 9.23 4.52 -0.78
CA ALA A 28 10.56 4.01 -0.44
C ALA A 28 11.63 4.51 -1.44
N GLY A 29 11.33 4.47 -2.74
CA GLY A 29 12.21 4.97 -3.79
C GLY A 29 12.47 6.48 -3.71
N ILE A 30 11.42 7.27 -3.41
CA ILE A 30 11.54 8.71 -3.20
C ILE A 30 12.43 8.99 -1.98
N LEU A 31 12.12 8.39 -0.83
CA LEU A 31 12.83 8.67 0.42
C LEU A 31 14.30 8.24 0.37
N THR A 32 14.61 7.15 -0.32
CA THR A 32 15.98 6.73 -0.58
C THR A 32 16.70 7.66 -1.55
N GLY A 33 16.04 8.05 -2.65
CA GLY A 33 16.60 8.99 -3.63
C GLY A 33 16.92 10.38 -3.06
N PHE A 34 16.16 10.83 -2.06
CA PHE A 34 16.42 12.07 -1.33
C PHE A 34 17.36 11.90 -0.12
N GLY A 35 17.88 10.70 0.14
CA GLY A 35 18.77 10.42 1.27
C GLY A 35 18.10 10.52 2.65
N VAL A 36 16.76 10.50 2.71
CA VAL A 36 15.99 10.54 3.96
C VAL A 36 16.13 9.23 4.73
N ILE A 37 16.18 8.11 4.00
CA ILE A 37 16.39 6.78 4.56
C ILE A 37 17.50 6.05 3.78
N PRO A 38 18.28 5.17 4.43
CA PRO A 38 19.27 4.36 3.74
C PRO A 38 18.61 3.31 2.84
N PHE A 39 19.24 3.02 1.70
CA PHE A 39 18.77 2.01 0.74
C PHE A 39 18.63 0.62 1.38
N ASP A 40 19.54 0.26 2.28
CA ASP A 40 19.48 -1.02 3.01
C ASP A 40 18.23 -1.15 3.86
N LEU A 41 17.74 -0.06 4.45
CA LEU A 41 16.49 -0.07 5.19
C LEU A 41 15.30 -0.26 4.25
N ALA A 42 15.29 0.43 3.10
CA ALA A 42 14.20 0.31 2.12
C ALA A 42 14.13 -1.09 1.47
N MET A 43 15.26 -1.78 1.32
CA MET A 43 15.34 -3.11 0.71
C MET A 43 15.20 -4.25 1.71
N ASN A 44 15.44 -4.03 3.00
CA ASN A 44 15.27 -5.10 3.99
C ASN A 44 13.77 -5.44 4.22
N PRO A 45 13.47 -6.66 4.71
CA PRO A 45 12.08 -7.09 4.92
C PRO A 45 11.29 -6.18 5.87
N ALA A 46 11.94 -5.59 6.88
CA ALA A 46 11.28 -4.73 7.86
C ALA A 46 10.86 -3.38 7.24
N GLY A 47 11.72 -2.76 6.43
CA GLY A 47 11.40 -1.54 5.70
C GLY A 47 10.36 -1.78 4.63
N GLN A 48 10.43 -2.89 3.90
CA GLN A 48 9.36 -3.28 2.96
C GLN A 48 8.00 -3.38 3.65
N LEU A 49 7.92 -3.97 4.85
CA LEU A 49 6.69 -4.01 5.65
C LEU A 49 6.21 -2.62 6.05
N ILE A 50 7.11 -1.74 6.50
CA ILE A 50 6.78 -0.36 6.85
C ILE A 50 6.20 0.37 5.63
N PHE A 51 6.88 0.32 4.49
CA PHE A 51 6.43 1.03 3.28
C PHE A 51 5.15 0.43 2.71
N SER A 52 4.97 -0.89 2.81
CA SER A 52 3.71 -1.56 2.51
C SER A 52 2.56 -1.00 3.36
N ILE A 53 2.74 -0.88 4.68
CA ILE A 53 1.71 -0.32 5.58
C ILE A 53 1.41 1.14 5.25
N VAL A 54 2.45 1.94 4.98
CA VAL A 54 2.30 3.35 4.58
C VAL A 54 1.49 3.45 3.29
N GLY A 55 1.86 2.68 2.27
CA GLY A 55 1.16 2.67 0.99
C GLY A 55 -0.29 2.21 1.10
N ILE A 56 -0.56 1.14 1.86
CA ILE A 56 -1.93 0.68 2.16
C ILE A 56 -2.73 1.77 2.89
N SER A 57 -2.13 2.45 3.86
CA SER A 57 -2.80 3.51 4.63
C SER A 57 -3.21 4.69 3.75
N ILE A 58 -2.36 5.06 2.79
CA ILE A 58 -2.66 6.10 1.80
C ILE A 58 -3.81 5.66 0.90
N ILE A 59 -3.74 4.45 0.32
CA ILE A 59 -4.80 3.94 -0.55
C ILE A 59 -6.12 3.81 0.20
N LEU A 60 -6.12 3.35 1.45
CA LEU A 60 -7.32 3.32 2.29
C LEU A 60 -7.89 4.74 2.53
N GLY A 61 -7.03 5.72 2.77
CA GLY A 61 -7.44 7.12 2.94
C GLY A 61 -7.99 7.75 1.65
N VAL A 62 -7.46 7.39 0.49
CA VAL A 62 -8.02 7.81 -0.80
C VAL A 62 -9.34 7.09 -1.07
N TYR A 63 -9.39 5.77 -0.86
CA TYR A 63 -10.59 4.98 -1.05
C TYR A 63 -11.74 5.48 -0.19
N SER A 64 -11.51 5.77 1.09
CA SER A 64 -12.53 6.31 1.99
C SER A 64 -13.08 7.67 1.56
N LYS A 65 -12.24 8.52 0.93
CA LYS A 65 -12.67 9.82 0.39
C LYS A 65 -13.48 9.72 -0.91
N VAL A 66 -13.21 8.69 -1.73
CA VAL A 66 -13.86 8.53 -3.04
C VAL A 66 -15.09 7.62 -2.97
N SER A 67 -15.16 6.73 -1.98
CA SER A 67 -16.28 5.80 -1.79
C SER A 67 -17.39 6.31 -0.87
N GLY A 68 -17.26 7.52 -0.32
CA GLY A 68 -18.33 8.24 0.38
C GLY A 68 -19.24 8.96 -0.62
#